data_AF-A0A7S3IW53-F1
#
_entry.id   AF-A0A7S3IW53-F1
#
_cell.length_a   1.000
_cell.length_b   1.000
_cell.length_c   1.000
_cell.angle_alpha   90.00
_cell.angle_beta   90.00
_cell.angle_gamma   90.00
#
_symmetry.space_group_name_H-M   'P 1'
#
loop_
_entity.id
_entity.type
_entity.pdbx_description
1 polymer ?
#
loop_
_entity_poly.entity_id
_entity_poly.type
_entity_poly.pdbx_seq_one_letter_code
_entity_poly.pdbx_strand_id
1 'polypeptide(L)'
;MYEYPIFTHLKQFSNQIDADGKLKKISEPAPQEKNEDDEEESGKEEAEKPEEEENSEEKPKEPFHHPVPAPTQYANKSKWNRNYDNLNDKDRQEMLVDEIFALYLYRMSNRINQSYYQTVLAYVIFFRECLNEYGWGKKIESEQIVLENNPEMKSQIENNLFCQVNNAEHAPEICNEFVTVYMEYKKSIYDIPKHDQIDLTINLCHWLFECQ
;
A
#
# COMPACT_ATOMS: atom_id res chain seq x y z
N MET A 1 -20.33 4.88 -8.18
CA MET A 1 -18.93 5.00 -8.64
C MET A 1 -18.10 5.06 -7.37
N TYR A 2 -17.36 4.00 -7.06
CA TYR A 2 -16.56 3.94 -5.82
C TYR A 2 -15.34 4.86 -6.00
N GLU A 3 -15.20 5.87 -5.15
CA GLU A 3 -14.02 6.74 -5.12
C GLU A 3 -12.90 5.91 -4.45
N TYR A 4 -11.87 5.55 -5.22
CA TYR A 4 -10.75 4.76 -4.67
C TYR A 4 -10.08 5.54 -3.53
N PRO A 5 -9.67 4.89 -2.43
CA PRO A 5 -9.01 5.55 -1.30
C PRO A 5 -7.83 6.44 -1.72
N ILE A 6 -7.06 6.02 -2.73
CA ILE A 6 -5.97 6.83 -3.28
C ILE A 6 -6.44 8.19 -3.83
N PHE A 7 -7.64 8.30 -4.39
CA PHE A 7 -8.18 9.59 -4.85
C PHE A 7 -8.55 10.50 -3.69
N THR A 8 -9.10 9.94 -2.60
CA THR A 8 -9.32 10.69 -1.36
C THR A 8 -8.00 11.24 -0.82
N HIS A 9 -6.92 10.44 -0.86
CA HIS A 9 -5.60 10.85 -0.40
C HIS A 9 -4.93 11.85 -1.35
N LEU A 10 -5.00 11.66 -2.67
CA LEU A 10 -4.55 12.64 -3.67
C LEU A 10 -5.28 13.98 -3.54
N LYS A 11 -6.56 13.95 -3.17
CA LYS A 11 -7.38 15.15 -2.91
C LYS A 11 -7.01 15.81 -1.59
N GLN A 12 -6.72 15.04 -0.54
CA GLN A 12 -6.18 15.57 0.71
C GLN A 12 -4.81 16.21 0.51
N PHE A 13 -3.95 15.58 -0.29
CA PHE A 13 -2.63 16.09 -0.64
C PHE A 13 -2.71 17.34 -1.52
N SER A 14 -3.59 17.37 -2.53
CA SER A 14 -3.80 18.56 -3.38
C SER A 14 -4.30 19.76 -2.57
N ASN A 15 -5.11 19.53 -1.53
CA ASN A 15 -5.54 20.60 -0.62
C ASN A 15 -4.39 21.18 0.22
N GLN A 16 -3.34 20.40 0.45
CA GLN A 16 -2.12 20.84 1.13
C GLN A 16 -1.15 21.56 0.19
N ILE A 17 -1.43 21.63 -1.11
CA ILE A 17 -0.57 22.30 -2.09
C ILE A 17 -1.22 23.61 -2.56
N ASP A 18 -0.42 24.65 -2.72
CA ASP A 18 -0.84 25.95 -3.24
C ASP A 18 -0.83 26.00 -4.78
N ALA A 19 -1.26 27.12 -5.35
CA ALA A 19 -1.35 27.28 -6.80
C ALA A 19 0.02 27.21 -7.51
N ASP A 20 1.12 27.36 -6.78
CA ASP A 20 2.48 27.32 -7.27
C ASP A 20 3.12 25.93 -7.09
N GLY A 21 2.34 24.94 -6.63
CA GLY A 21 2.84 23.59 -6.37
C GLY A 21 3.62 23.47 -5.06
N LYS A 22 3.53 24.42 -4.12
CA LYS A 22 4.23 24.33 -2.83
C LYS A 22 3.31 23.85 -1.72
N LEU A 23 3.83 23.03 -0.81
CA LEU A 23 3.11 22.63 0.40
C LEU A 23 2.79 23.85 1.26
N LYS A 24 1.51 24.06 1.55
CA LYS A 24 1.00 25.05 2.50
C LYS A 24 1.59 24.72 3.87
N LYS A 25 2.33 25.67 4.44
CA LYS A 25 2.84 25.54 5.82
C LYS A 25 1.66 25.33 6.77
N ILE A 26 1.57 24.15 7.37
CA ILE A 26 0.58 23.85 8.39
C ILE A 26 1.00 24.63 9.65
N SER A 27 0.11 25.48 10.15
CA SER A 27 0.27 26.08 11.48
C SER A 27 -0.03 25.00 12.51
N GLU A 28 0.87 24.82 13.47
CA GLU A 28 0.74 23.81 14.54
C GLU A 28 -0.60 24.00 15.29
N PRO A 29 -1.47 22.98 15.35
CA PRO A 29 -2.60 23.01 16.26
C PRO A 29 -2.14 22.77 17.70
N ALA A 30 -2.72 23.54 18.62
CA ALA A 30 -2.48 23.45 20.06
C ALA A 30 -2.81 22.04 20.62
N PRO A 31 -2.08 21.59 21.66
CA PRO A 31 -2.26 20.26 22.24
C PRO A 31 -3.62 20.12 22.91
N GLN A 32 -4.34 19.03 22.61
CA GLN A 32 -5.59 18.66 23.27
C GLN A 32 -5.34 17.63 24.37
N GLU A 33 -6.07 17.81 25.47
CA GLU A 33 -6.01 17.07 26.74
C GLU A 33 -6.44 15.60 26.59
N LYS A 34 -5.75 14.73 27.34
CA LYS A 34 -6.05 13.30 27.50
C LYS A 34 -7.22 13.12 28.47
N ASN A 35 -8.14 12.21 28.16
CA ASN A 35 -9.01 11.61 29.16
C ASN A 35 -8.61 10.14 29.35
N GLU A 36 -8.36 9.80 30.61
CA GLU A 36 -8.15 8.46 31.18
C GLU A 36 -9.51 7.81 31.55
N ASP A 37 -9.45 6.60 32.12
CA ASP A 37 -10.51 5.74 32.70
C ASP A 37 -11.02 4.64 31.73
N ASP A 38 -11.09 3.35 32.06
CA ASP A 38 -10.77 2.58 33.27
C ASP A 38 -10.77 1.07 32.94
N GLU A 39 -10.29 0.27 33.90
CA GLU A 39 -10.12 -1.21 34.03
C GLU A 39 -11.42 -2.04 33.79
N GLU A 40 -11.49 -3.38 33.63
CA GLU A 40 -10.91 -4.49 34.42
C GLU A 40 -11.30 -5.89 33.82
N GLU A 41 -10.50 -6.94 34.09
CA GLU A 41 -10.72 -8.43 34.24
C GLU A 41 -11.88 -9.21 33.55
N SER A 42 -11.86 -10.53 33.27
CA SER A 42 -11.06 -11.74 33.57
C SER A 42 -11.59 -12.93 32.72
N GLY A 43 -10.87 -14.07 32.65
CA GLY A 43 -11.49 -15.40 32.42
C GLY A 43 -10.76 -16.39 31.48
N LYS A 44 -10.37 -17.55 32.02
CA LYS A 44 -9.62 -18.68 31.42
C LYS A 44 -10.53 -19.68 30.67
N GLU A 45 -10.00 -20.43 29.69
CA GLU A 45 -9.97 -21.93 29.69
C GLU A 45 -9.20 -22.53 28.48
N GLU A 46 -8.38 -23.56 28.74
CA GLU A 46 -7.67 -24.42 27.79
C GLU A 46 -8.55 -25.57 27.26
N ALA A 47 -8.33 -26.00 26.00
CA ALA A 47 -8.51 -27.41 25.60
C ALA A 47 -7.74 -27.74 24.31
N GLU A 48 -7.15 -28.94 24.30
CA GLU A 48 -6.23 -29.53 23.33
C GLU A 48 -6.82 -30.01 21.98
N LYS A 49 -5.88 -30.15 21.04
CA LYS A 49 -5.89 -30.66 19.64
C LYS A 49 -6.23 -32.17 19.52
N PRO A 50 -6.56 -32.69 18.31
CA PRO A 50 -5.55 -33.18 17.32
C PRO A 50 -5.91 -32.84 15.85
N GLU A 51 -4.99 -32.41 14.98
CA GLU A 51 -4.07 -33.17 14.10
C GLU A 51 -4.72 -34.21 13.16
N GLU A 52 -4.80 -33.88 11.87
CA GLU A 52 -4.80 -34.85 10.76
C GLU A 52 -4.17 -34.24 9.50
N GLU A 53 -3.53 -35.12 8.73
CA GLU A 53 -2.41 -34.88 7.83
C GLU A 53 -2.78 -34.45 6.39
N GLU A 54 -1.73 -33.93 5.77
CA GLU A 54 -1.56 -33.32 4.46
C GLU A 54 -1.60 -34.34 3.30
N ASN A 55 -2.20 -33.97 2.17
CA ASN A 55 -1.81 -34.50 0.86
C ASN A 55 -2.08 -33.47 -0.24
N SER A 56 -1.02 -32.81 -0.73
CA SER A 56 -1.08 -31.76 -1.74
C SER A 56 -0.61 -32.25 -3.11
N GLU A 57 -1.54 -32.29 -4.06
CA GLU A 57 -1.27 -32.34 -5.50
C GLU A 57 -1.34 -30.89 -6.02
N GLU A 58 -0.21 -30.31 -6.42
CA GLU A 58 -0.09 -28.87 -6.71
C GLU A 58 -0.70 -28.52 -8.09
N LYS A 59 -1.95 -28.07 -8.06
CA LYS A 59 -2.65 -27.38 -9.16
C LYS A 59 -2.22 -25.90 -9.18
N PRO A 60 -2.25 -25.20 -10.33
CA PRO A 60 -2.03 -23.75 -10.36
C PRO A 60 -3.03 -23.07 -9.43
N LYS A 61 -2.53 -22.37 -8.40
CA LYS A 61 -3.37 -21.70 -7.39
C LYS A 61 -4.19 -20.63 -8.09
N GLU A 62 -5.52 -20.76 -8.04
CA GLU A 62 -6.42 -19.70 -8.46
C GLU A 62 -6.13 -18.44 -7.63
N PRO A 63 -6.15 -17.23 -8.23
CA PRO A 63 -5.92 -16.00 -7.49
C PRO A 63 -6.95 -15.88 -6.35
N PHE A 64 -6.44 -15.70 -5.13
CA PHE A 64 -7.25 -15.54 -3.93
C PHE A 64 -8.11 -14.28 -4.07
N HIS A 65 -9.39 -14.45 -4.42
CA HIS A 65 -10.37 -13.37 -4.35
C HIS A 65 -10.70 -13.08 -2.88
N HIS A 66 -9.90 -12.22 -2.24
CA HIS A 66 -10.26 -11.67 -0.95
C HIS A 66 -11.46 -10.72 -1.10
N PRO A 67 -12.51 -10.85 -0.26
CA PRO A 67 -13.58 -9.87 -0.23
C PRO A 67 -13.01 -8.49 0.14
N VAL A 68 -13.36 -7.47 -0.64
CA VAL A 68 -12.95 -6.09 -0.37
C VAL A 68 -13.52 -5.68 1.00
N PRO A 69 -12.68 -5.38 2.01
CA PRO A 69 -13.17 -4.98 3.32
C PRO A 69 -13.96 -3.67 3.22
N ALA A 70 -15.02 -3.56 4.02
CA ALA A 70 -15.76 -2.30 4.16
C ALA A 70 -14.81 -1.18 4.64
N PRO A 71 -15.04 0.08 4.26
CA PRO A 71 -14.16 1.19 4.64
C PRO A 71 -14.29 1.45 6.15
N THR A 72 -13.44 0.82 6.95
CA THR A 72 -13.40 1.02 8.40
C THR A 72 -12.12 1.75 8.83
N GLN A 73 -12.37 2.82 9.60
CA GLN A 73 -11.45 3.64 10.40
C GLN A 73 -10.33 4.37 9.65
N TYR A 74 -10.49 5.68 9.60
CA TYR A 74 -9.57 6.67 9.03
C TYR A 74 -8.10 6.34 9.34
N ALA A 75 -7.31 6.15 8.28
CA ALA A 75 -5.87 6.09 8.35
C ALA A 75 -5.35 7.14 9.35
N ASN A 76 -4.50 6.70 10.27
CA ASN A 76 -4.01 7.49 11.39
C ASN A 76 -3.39 8.79 10.85
N LYS A 77 -4.11 9.91 10.94
CA LYS A 77 -3.76 11.18 10.26
C LYS A 77 -2.35 11.68 10.62
N SER A 78 -1.81 11.26 11.76
CA SER A 78 -0.47 11.68 12.18
C SER A 78 0.65 11.15 11.29
N LYS A 79 0.48 9.98 10.63
CA LYS A 79 1.54 9.40 9.79
C LYS A 79 1.83 10.19 8.52
N TRP A 80 0.87 10.95 8.01
CA TRP A 80 1.01 11.74 6.77
C TRP A 80 1.61 13.15 6.98
N ASN A 81 2.03 13.48 8.21
CA ASN A 81 2.61 14.78 8.54
C ASN A 81 4.15 14.75 8.42
N ARG A 82 4.66 14.46 7.22
CA ARG A 82 6.09 14.47 6.93
C ARG A 82 6.50 15.69 6.11
N ASN A 83 7.75 16.10 6.25
CA ASN A 83 8.34 17.11 5.37
C ASN A 83 8.85 16.43 4.09
N TYR A 84 7.96 16.21 3.11
CA TYR A 84 8.29 15.49 1.86
C TYR A 84 9.34 16.20 0.98
N ASP A 85 9.63 17.47 1.24
CA ASP A 85 10.72 18.20 0.58
C ASP A 85 12.09 17.88 1.21
N ASN A 86 12.11 17.48 2.48
CA ASN A 86 13.33 17.21 3.26
C ASN A 86 13.17 15.97 4.15
N LEU A 87 12.90 14.82 3.54
CA LEU A 87 12.84 13.55 4.26
C LEU A 87 14.23 13.14 4.72
N ASN A 88 14.35 12.75 5.99
CA ASN A 88 15.54 12.02 6.45
C ASN A 88 15.42 10.53 6.09
N ASP A 89 16.50 9.77 6.23
CA ASP A 89 16.56 8.37 5.82
C ASP A 89 15.57 7.49 6.60
N LYS A 90 15.30 7.82 7.87
CA LYS A 90 14.30 7.12 8.66
C LYS A 90 12.90 7.34 8.12
N ASP A 91 12.53 8.58 7.84
CA ASP A 91 11.21 8.92 7.29
C ASP A 91 10.99 8.22 5.95
N ARG A 92 12.03 8.15 5.12
CA ARG A 92 12.04 7.44 3.84
C ARG A 92 11.73 5.95 3.98
N GLN A 93 12.38 5.28 4.92
CA GLN A 93 12.18 3.84 5.18
C GLN A 93 10.82 3.52 5.80
N GLU A 94 10.26 4.46 6.57
CA GLU A 94 8.96 4.31 7.24
C GLU A 94 7.77 4.79 6.40
N MET A 95 7.99 5.30 5.18
CA MET A 95 6.90 5.71 4.30
C MET A 95 6.07 4.52 3.85
N LEU A 96 4.74 4.66 3.97
CA LEU A 96 3.80 3.66 3.48
C LEU A 96 3.74 3.68 1.96
N VAL A 97 3.35 2.56 1.34
CA VAL A 97 3.22 2.45 -0.12
C VAL A 97 2.33 3.55 -0.70
N ASP A 98 1.18 3.82 -0.08
CA ASP A 98 0.26 4.87 -0.57
C ASP A 98 0.91 6.27 -0.53
N GLU A 99 1.79 6.54 0.43
CA GLU A 99 2.52 7.82 0.53
C GLU A 99 3.59 7.93 -0.55
N ILE A 100 4.32 6.83 -0.76
CA ILE A 100 5.32 6.67 -1.83
C ILE A 100 4.67 6.95 -3.18
N PHE A 101 3.51 6.34 -3.46
CA PHE A 101 2.79 6.54 -4.72
C PHE A 101 2.24 7.94 -4.88
N ALA A 102 1.69 8.54 -3.83
CA ALA A 102 1.24 9.93 -3.87
C ALA A 102 2.41 10.89 -4.19
N LEU A 103 3.55 10.70 -3.52
CA LEU A 103 4.75 11.51 -3.73
C LEU A 103 5.35 11.29 -5.14
N TYR A 104 5.39 10.05 -5.62
CA TYR A 104 5.84 9.73 -6.97
C TYR A 104 4.96 10.41 -8.03
N LEU A 105 3.64 10.26 -7.94
CA LEU A 105 2.69 10.91 -8.85
C LEU A 105 2.83 12.43 -8.84
N TYR A 106 2.97 13.03 -7.66
CA TYR A 106 3.19 14.48 -7.53
C TYR A 106 4.50 14.93 -8.20
N ARG A 107 5.61 14.21 -8.01
CA ARG A 107 6.87 14.56 -8.67
C ARG A 107 6.80 14.38 -10.18
N MET A 108 6.09 13.35 -10.65
CA MET A 108 5.89 13.12 -12.08
C MET A 108 5.03 14.21 -12.72
N SER A 109 3.95 14.66 -12.08
CA SER A 109 3.07 15.71 -12.65
C SER A 109 3.80 17.02 -12.95
N ASN A 110 4.89 17.31 -12.23
CA ASN A 110 5.71 18.50 -12.45
C ASN A 110 6.75 18.35 -13.58
N ARG A 111 6.93 17.14 -14.12
CA ARG A 111 8.00 16.82 -15.09
C ARG A 111 7.49 16.32 -16.43
N ILE A 112 6.26 15.85 -16.50
CA ILE A 112 5.69 15.23 -17.71
C ILE A 112 4.43 15.96 -18.17
N ASN A 113 4.07 15.76 -19.43
CA ASN A 113 2.85 16.33 -19.99
C ASN A 113 1.61 15.57 -19.49
N GLN A 114 0.45 16.24 -19.59
CA GLN A 114 -0.83 15.72 -19.09
C GLN A 114 -1.22 14.37 -19.72
N SER A 115 -0.95 14.15 -21.01
CA SER A 115 -1.29 12.90 -21.68
C SER A 115 -0.50 11.73 -21.11
N TYR A 116 0.80 11.90 -20.91
CA TYR A 116 1.65 10.85 -20.34
C TYR A 116 1.36 10.62 -18.85
N TYR A 117 0.99 11.69 -18.11
CA TYR A 117 0.58 11.57 -16.72
C TYR A 117 -0.62 10.63 -16.52
N GLN A 118 -1.56 10.57 -17.47
CA GLN A 118 -2.67 9.61 -17.41
C GLN A 118 -2.18 8.16 -17.44
N THR A 119 -1.18 7.85 -18.27
CA THR A 119 -0.55 6.53 -18.31
C THR A 119 0.15 6.21 -17.00
N VAL A 120 0.90 7.16 -16.44
CA VAL A 120 1.58 6.98 -15.14
C VAL A 120 0.57 6.77 -14.01
N LEU A 121 -0.53 7.53 -14.01
CA LEU A 121 -1.59 7.38 -13.01
C LEU A 121 -2.25 6.00 -13.10
N ALA A 122 -2.61 5.56 -14.31
CA ALA A 122 -3.18 4.23 -14.52
C ALA A 122 -2.20 3.13 -14.07
N TYR A 123 -0.93 3.26 -14.44
CA TYR A 123 0.14 2.36 -13.99
C TYR A 123 0.21 2.25 -12.47
N VAL A 124 0.25 3.38 -11.75
CA VAL A 124 0.32 3.40 -10.28
C VAL A 124 -0.92 2.77 -9.64
N ILE A 125 -2.12 2.99 -10.21
CA ILE A 125 -3.34 2.35 -9.73
C ILE A 125 -3.25 0.84 -9.87
N PHE A 126 -2.86 0.32 -11.04
CA PHE A 126 -2.74 -1.12 -11.24
C PHE A 126 -1.63 -1.73 -10.39
N PHE A 127 -0.50 -1.05 -10.25
CA PHE A 127 0.60 -1.53 -9.41
C PHE A 127 0.19 -1.58 -7.93
N ARG A 128 -0.57 -0.58 -7.46
CA ARG A 128 -1.17 -0.57 -6.12
C ARG A 128 -2.14 -1.73 -5.91
N GLU A 129 -3.01 -2.01 -6.88
CA GLU A 129 -3.93 -3.15 -6.78
C GLU A 129 -3.18 -4.48 -6.75
N CYS A 130 -2.17 -4.65 -7.60
CA CYS A 130 -1.29 -5.81 -7.61
C CYS A 130 -0.60 -6.01 -6.25
N LEU A 131 -0.07 -4.95 -5.65
CA LEU A 131 0.50 -5.00 -4.30
C LEU A 131 -0.52 -5.38 -3.22
N ASN A 132 -1.78 -4.94 -3.34
CA ASN A 132 -2.81 -5.35 -2.40
C ASN A 132 -3.22 -6.82 -2.58
N GLU A 133 -3.08 -7.37 -3.78
CA GLU A 133 -3.38 -8.77 -4.08
C GLU A 133 -2.26 -9.72 -3.63
N TYR A 134 -0.99 -9.36 -3.88
CA TYR A 134 0.15 -10.26 -3.64
C TYR A 134 1.04 -9.86 -2.45
N GLY A 135 0.98 -8.62 -1.98
CA GLY A 135 1.91 -8.06 -0.99
C GLY A 135 1.90 -8.80 0.34
N TRP A 136 0.72 -9.13 0.87
CA TRP A 136 0.62 -9.91 2.10
C TRP A 136 1.24 -11.30 1.96
N GLY A 137 1.03 -11.97 0.83
CA GLY A 137 1.63 -13.27 0.55
C GLY A 137 3.16 -13.21 0.53
N LYS A 138 3.72 -12.17 -0.10
CA LYS A 138 5.18 -11.96 -0.14
C LYS A 138 5.79 -11.64 1.22
N LYS A 139 5.09 -10.87 2.03
CA LYS A 139 5.51 -10.60 3.42
C LYS A 139 5.55 -11.87 4.26
N ILE A 140 4.50 -12.68 4.20
CA ILE A 140 4.44 -13.96 4.94
C ILE A 140 5.56 -14.90 4.51
N GLU A 141 5.78 -15.03 3.19
CA GLU A 141 6.82 -15.89 2.61
C GLU A 141 8.23 -15.47 3.05
N SER A 142 8.54 -14.17 2.94
CA SER A 142 9.87 -13.63 3.22
C SER A 142 10.21 -13.61 4.72
N GLU A 143 9.24 -13.28 5.58
CA GLU A 143 9.42 -13.23 7.03
C GLU A 143 9.20 -14.61 7.70
N GLN A 144 8.84 -15.65 6.94
CA GLN A 144 8.54 -17.00 7.43
C GLN A 144 7.47 -17.00 8.53
N ILE A 145 6.44 -16.18 8.37
CA ILE A 145 5.37 -16.05 9.36
C ILE A 145 4.44 -17.25 9.30
N VAL A 146 4.23 -17.88 10.47
CA VAL A 146 3.19 -18.90 10.66
C VAL A 146 1.93 -18.19 11.17
N LEU A 147 0.92 -18.05 10.30
CA LEU A 147 -0.29 -17.27 10.59
C LEU A 147 -1.07 -17.78 11.80
N GLU A 148 -1.05 -19.08 12.06
CA GLU A 148 -1.72 -19.72 13.20
C GLU A 148 -1.18 -19.18 14.54
N ASN A 149 0.11 -18.83 14.57
CA ASN A 149 0.79 -18.33 15.77
C ASN A 149 0.80 -16.79 15.84
N ASN A 150 0.26 -16.10 14.84
CA ASN A 150 0.26 -14.64 14.75
C ASN A 150 -1.16 -14.09 14.47
N PRO A 151 -2.04 -14.08 15.51
CA PRO A 151 -3.41 -13.59 15.36
C PRO A 151 -3.47 -12.11 14.99
N GLU A 152 -2.46 -11.32 15.37
CA GLU A 152 -2.36 -9.91 14.98
C GLU A 152 -2.19 -9.76 13.48
N MET A 153 -1.22 -10.47 12.88
CA MET A 153 -1.00 -10.44 11.43
C MET A 153 -2.23 -10.92 10.66
N LYS A 154 -2.88 -11.98 11.13
CA LYS A 154 -4.13 -12.47 10.54
C LYS A 154 -5.21 -11.39 10.52
N SER A 155 -5.41 -10.71 11.65
CA SER A 155 -6.33 -9.58 11.75
C SER A 155 -5.94 -8.43 10.81
N GLN A 156 -4.65 -8.13 10.66
CA GLN A 156 -4.21 -7.07 9.73
C GLN A 156 -4.55 -7.40 8.29
N ILE A 157 -4.32 -8.64 7.84
CA ILE A 157 -4.62 -9.11 6.48
C ILE A 157 -6.13 -9.04 6.20
N GLU A 158 -6.95 -9.45 7.15
CA GLU A 158 -8.42 -9.47 7.00
C GLU A 158 -9.02 -8.06 6.93
N ASN A 159 -8.42 -7.09 7.64
CA ASN A 159 -9.02 -5.77 7.83
C ASN A 159 -8.35 -4.64 7.03
N ASN A 160 -7.17 -4.86 6.45
CA ASN A 160 -6.41 -3.79 5.81
C ASN A 160 -5.89 -4.18 4.42
N LEU A 161 -5.86 -3.18 3.54
CA LEU A 161 -5.11 -3.28 2.29
C LEU A 161 -3.61 -3.19 2.58
N PHE A 162 -2.81 -4.04 1.94
CA PHE A 162 -1.36 -4.09 2.13
C PHE A 162 -0.72 -2.68 2.04
N CYS A 163 -1.07 -1.92 1.00
CA CYS A 163 -0.49 -0.61 0.72
C CYS A 163 -0.81 0.47 1.76
N GLN A 164 -1.83 0.25 2.61
CA GLN A 164 -2.26 1.21 3.64
C GLN A 164 -1.46 1.08 4.94
N VAL A 165 -0.83 -0.07 5.19
CA VAL A 165 -0.21 -0.38 6.49
C VAL A 165 1.24 -0.84 6.37
N ASN A 166 1.73 -1.14 5.17
CA ASN A 166 3.10 -1.53 4.91
C ASN A 166 3.87 -0.49 4.10
N ASN A 167 5.19 -0.54 4.19
CA ASN A 167 6.11 0.17 3.30
C ASN A 167 6.25 -0.59 1.96
N ALA A 168 7.07 -0.07 1.05
CA ALA A 168 7.27 -0.65 -0.28
C ALA A 168 8.44 -1.66 -0.36
N GLU A 169 8.87 -2.28 0.74
CA GLU A 169 10.03 -3.17 0.76
C GLU A 169 9.89 -4.37 -0.19
N HIS A 170 8.68 -4.93 -0.30
CA HIS A 170 8.37 -6.07 -1.18
C HIS A 170 7.97 -5.67 -2.60
N ALA A 171 7.92 -4.36 -2.91
CA ALA A 171 7.52 -3.92 -4.24
C ALA A 171 8.43 -4.45 -5.37
N PRO A 172 9.77 -4.48 -5.23
CA PRO A 172 10.66 -5.02 -6.26
C PRO A 172 10.40 -6.49 -6.59
N GLU A 173 10.02 -7.30 -5.61
CA GLU A 173 9.74 -8.73 -5.78
C GLU A 173 8.47 -8.98 -6.61
N ILE A 174 7.53 -8.04 -6.57
CA ILE A 174 6.23 -8.13 -7.25
C ILE A 174 6.29 -7.60 -8.69
N CYS A 175 7.34 -6.86 -9.06
CA CYS A 175 7.49 -6.24 -10.39
C CYS A 175 7.34 -7.24 -11.54
N ASN A 176 7.94 -8.43 -11.44
CA ASN A 176 7.83 -9.42 -12.52
C ASN A 176 6.40 -9.96 -12.65
N GLU A 177 5.76 -10.30 -11.54
CA GLU A 177 4.37 -10.77 -11.50
C GLU A 177 3.42 -9.69 -12.05
N PHE A 178 3.65 -8.43 -11.66
CA PHE A 178 2.88 -7.30 -12.14
C PHE A 178 2.91 -7.19 -13.67
N VAL A 179 4.11 -7.14 -14.24
CA VAL A 179 4.28 -6.98 -15.68
C VAL A 179 3.79 -8.22 -16.43
N THR A 180 4.16 -9.42 -16.00
CA THR A 180 3.97 -10.65 -16.79
C THR A 180 2.61 -11.31 -16.61
N VAL A 181 1.97 -11.15 -15.45
CA VAL A 181 0.72 -11.82 -15.10
C VAL A 181 -0.40 -10.81 -14.90
N TYR A 182 -0.25 -9.89 -13.94
CA TYR A 182 -1.33 -8.98 -13.52
C TYR A 182 -1.80 -8.08 -14.68
N MET A 183 -0.87 -7.43 -15.39
CA MET A 183 -1.22 -6.54 -16.50
C MET A 183 -1.80 -7.28 -17.71
N GLU A 184 -1.37 -8.51 -17.98
CA GLU A 184 -1.97 -9.33 -19.05
C GLU A 184 -3.42 -9.69 -18.71
N TYR A 185 -3.69 -9.99 -17.43
CA TYR A 185 -5.05 -10.25 -16.95
C TYR A 185 -5.94 -9.00 -17.01
N LYS A 186 -5.41 -7.81 -16.68
CA LYS A 186 -6.16 -6.54 -16.68
C LYS A 186 -6.21 -5.82 -18.03
N LYS A 187 -5.56 -6.35 -19.07
CA LYS A 187 -5.44 -5.74 -20.39
C LYS A 187 -6.77 -5.34 -21.03
N SER A 188 -7.84 -6.09 -20.76
CA SER A 188 -9.19 -5.79 -21.27
C SER A 188 -9.84 -4.55 -20.64
N ILE A 189 -9.38 -4.14 -19.46
CA ILE A 189 -9.87 -2.96 -18.73
C ILE A 189 -9.13 -1.71 -19.19
N TYR A 190 -7.80 -1.80 -19.25
CA TYR A 190 -6.93 -0.72 -19.71
C TYR A 190 -5.60 -1.31 -20.18
N ASP A 191 -5.19 -0.95 -21.39
CA ASP A 191 -3.95 -1.47 -21.99
C ASP A 191 -2.85 -0.42 -21.92
N ILE A 192 -1.84 -0.71 -21.10
CA ILE A 192 -0.56 0.01 -21.12
C ILE A 192 0.36 -0.84 -21.99
N PRO A 193 1.00 -0.29 -23.04
CA PRO A 193 1.94 -1.07 -23.85
C PRO A 193 3.01 -1.75 -23.00
N LYS A 194 3.37 -2.99 -23.35
CA LYS A 194 4.31 -3.80 -22.53
C LYS A 194 5.65 -3.11 -22.24
N HIS A 195 6.18 -2.39 -23.23
CA HIS A 195 7.42 -1.63 -23.05
C HIS A 195 7.25 -0.50 -22.03
N ASP A 196 6.14 0.25 -22.09
CA ASP A 196 5.81 1.27 -21.09
C ASP A 196 5.62 0.67 -19.69
N GLN A 197 4.99 -0.51 -19.58
CA GLN A 197 4.87 -1.21 -18.29
C GLN A 197 6.25 -1.51 -17.67
N ILE A 198 7.18 -2.00 -18.49
CA ILE A 198 8.56 -2.32 -18.08
C ILE A 198 9.30 -1.05 -17.69
N ASP A 199 9.27 -0.02 -18.54
CA ASP A 199 9.98 1.24 -18.32
C ASP A 199 9.47 1.97 -17.07
N LEU A 200 8.15 2.02 -16.87
CA LEU A 200 7.55 2.60 -15.67
C LEU A 200 7.89 1.79 -14.41
N THR A 201 7.99 0.48 -14.51
CA THR A 201 8.40 -0.39 -13.39
C THR A 201 9.86 -0.17 -13.02
N ILE A 202 10.76 -0.11 -14.00
CA ILE A 202 12.16 0.23 -13.76
C ILE A 202 12.27 1.63 -13.14
N ASN A 203 11.54 2.60 -13.69
CA ASN A 203 11.54 3.97 -13.18
C ASN A 203 11.07 4.03 -11.71
N LEU A 204 9.96 3.37 -11.38
CA LEU A 204 9.44 3.32 -10.03
C LEU A 204 10.41 2.61 -9.08
N CYS A 205 11.00 1.48 -9.47
CA CYS A 205 11.99 0.78 -8.65
C CYS A 205 13.24 1.63 -8.38
N HIS A 206 13.79 2.27 -9.42
CA HIS A 206 14.90 3.20 -9.22
C HIS A 206 14.50 4.34 -8.28
N TRP A 207 13.29 4.87 -8.42
CA TRP A 207 12.78 5.92 -7.54
C TRP A 207 12.65 5.45 -6.09
N LEU A 208 12.20 4.21 -5.87
CA LEU A 208 12.15 3.59 -4.54
C LEU A 208 13.55 3.49 -3.93
N PHE A 209 14.56 3.02 -4.68
CA PHE A 209 15.94 2.91 -4.18
C PHE A 209 16.62 4.26 -3.93
N GLU A 210 16.35 5.28 -4.76
CA GLU A 210 16.87 6.63 -4.51
C GLU A 210 16.14 7.34 -3.36
N CYS A 211 14.93 6.90 -3.03
CA CYS A 211 14.11 7.45 -1.96
C CYS A 211 14.10 6.61 -0.69
N GLN A 212 14.89 5.53 -0.58
CA GLN A 212 15.11 4.71 0.64
C GLN A 212 16.53 4.91 1.18
#